data_AF-A0A2V8CRS1-F1
#
_entry.id   AF-A0A2V8CRS1-F1
#
_cell.length_a   1.000
_cell.length_b   1.000
_cell.length_c   1.000
_cell.angle_alpha   90.00
_cell.angle_beta   90.00
_cell.angle_gamma   90.00
#
_symmetry.space_group_name_H-M   'P 1'
#
loop_
_entity.id
_entity.type
_entity.pdbx_description
1 polymer ?
#
loop_
_entity_poly.entity_id
_entity_poly.type
_entity_poly.pdbx_seq_one_letter_code
_entity_poly.pdbx_strand_id
1 'polypeptide(L)'
;MRSNVSGIGRRFRFRTGSERSIPIFNSGNGVARVDDLWFDHAPRTNVLGLIVRLCPVEEMLWSKAFIQERERCDAADVLHLLRETGPSLDWPRLLMRFGDYWRVLLSQLILFGFVYPDKRQNVPAWVMEELVRRLSVSRPNLQNDVCYGTLLSREQYLHDIDRLKYRDGREEPYGPMTKEHIDIWTKAIDRSSSS
;
A
#
# COMPACT_ATOMS: atom_id res chain seq x y z
N MET A 1 -15.76 -26.68 -30.57
CA MET A 1 -14.35 -26.23 -30.48
C MET A 1 -14.37 -24.83 -29.90
N ARG A 2 -13.66 -24.62 -28.79
CA ARG A 2 -13.69 -23.41 -27.94
C ARG A 2 -12.81 -22.32 -28.55
N SER A 3 -13.22 -21.05 -28.41
CA SER A 3 -12.29 -19.96 -28.08
C SER A 3 -13.08 -18.77 -27.51
N ASN A 4 -12.69 -18.38 -26.31
CA ASN A 4 -13.31 -17.36 -25.46
C ASN A 4 -12.14 -16.56 -24.87
N VAL A 5 -11.97 -15.28 -25.24
CA VAL A 5 -10.98 -14.30 -24.75
C VAL A 5 -11.56 -12.92 -25.16
N SER A 6 -11.64 -11.83 -24.39
CA SER A 6 -11.11 -11.41 -23.09
C SER A 6 -11.97 -10.26 -22.55
N GLY A 7 -11.99 -10.12 -21.22
CA GLY A 7 -12.79 -9.15 -20.49
C GLY A 7 -12.37 -7.70 -20.69
N ILE A 8 -13.33 -6.90 -21.15
CA ILE A 8 -13.33 -5.45 -21.05
C ILE A 8 -13.76 -5.10 -19.63
N GLY A 9 -12.90 -4.37 -18.91
CA GLY A 9 -13.17 -3.86 -17.57
C GLY A 9 -14.53 -3.15 -17.50
N ARG A 10 -15.40 -3.62 -16.60
CA ARG A 10 -16.73 -3.02 -16.42
C ARG A 10 -16.56 -1.60 -15.89
N ARG A 11 -17.01 -0.62 -16.67
CA ARG A 11 -17.30 0.74 -16.18
C ARG A 11 -18.40 0.64 -15.12
N PHE A 12 -18.04 0.77 -13.84
CA PHE A 12 -19.03 0.90 -12.78
C PHE A 12 -19.50 2.35 -12.69
N ARG A 13 -20.77 2.56 -13.08
CA ARG A 13 -21.48 3.84 -12.96
C ARG A 13 -22.19 3.83 -11.60
N PHE A 14 -21.64 4.51 -10.60
CA PHE A 14 -22.35 4.75 -9.35
C PHE A 14 -23.42 5.82 -9.58
N ARG A 15 -24.67 5.49 -9.26
CA ARG A 15 -25.78 6.45 -9.26
C ARG A 15 -26.39 6.44 -7.86
N THR A 16 -26.03 7.42 -7.04
CA THR A 16 -26.71 7.70 -5.77
C THR A 16 -26.76 9.21 -5.56
N GLY A 17 -27.93 9.70 -5.16
CA GLY A 17 -28.20 11.13 -4.96
C GLY A 17 -27.37 11.72 -3.82
N SER A 18 -27.04 13.01 -3.97
CA SER A 18 -26.45 13.99 -3.03
C SER A 18 -25.30 13.60 -2.09
N GLU A 19 -24.91 12.33 -1.96
CA GLU A 19 -23.82 11.87 -1.13
C GLU A 19 -22.57 11.69 -2.00
N ARG A 20 -21.54 12.51 -1.72
CA ARG A 20 -20.25 12.42 -2.40
C ARG A 20 -19.46 11.24 -1.82
N SER A 21 -19.56 10.07 -2.43
CA SER A 21 -18.52 9.06 -2.29
C SER A 21 -17.29 9.54 -3.07
N ILE A 22 -16.15 9.71 -2.38
CA ILE A 22 -14.88 10.02 -3.03
C ILE A 22 -14.40 8.71 -3.67
N PRO A 23 -14.32 8.59 -5.01
CA PRO A 23 -13.83 7.37 -5.62
C PRO A 23 -12.30 7.35 -5.46
N ILE A 24 -11.82 6.58 -4.49
CA ILE A 24 -10.40 6.25 -4.37
C ILE A 24 -10.15 5.07 -5.30
N PHE A 25 -9.54 5.31 -6.46
CA PHE A 25 -9.19 4.25 -7.42
C PHE A 25 -7.83 3.61 -7.11
N ASN A 26 -6.92 4.38 -6.51
CA ASN A 26 -5.58 3.94 -6.12
C ASN A 26 -4.97 4.94 -5.12
N SER A 27 -3.94 4.54 -4.38
CA SER A 27 -3.02 5.47 -3.70
C SER A 27 -2.16 6.21 -4.74
N GLY A 28 -1.67 7.42 -4.40
CA GLY A 28 -0.87 8.23 -5.32
C GLY A 28 0.47 7.60 -5.75
N ASN A 29 0.91 6.53 -5.06
CA ASN A 29 2.08 5.72 -5.39
C ASN A 29 1.76 4.47 -6.24
N GLY A 30 0.49 4.24 -6.58
CA GLY A 30 0.05 3.17 -7.45
C GLY A 30 -0.03 1.77 -6.81
N VAL A 31 0.55 1.57 -5.63
CA VAL A 31 0.68 0.25 -4.98
C VAL A 31 -0.66 -0.30 -4.52
N ALA A 32 -1.45 0.49 -3.79
CA ALA A 32 -2.68 0.05 -3.16
C ALA A 32 -3.89 0.14 -4.10
N ARG A 33 -3.82 -0.58 -5.22
CA ARG A 33 -4.90 -0.61 -6.21
C ARG A 33 -6.14 -1.26 -5.62
N VAL A 34 -7.30 -0.63 -5.82
CA VAL A 34 -8.59 -1.19 -5.44
C VAL A 34 -8.95 -2.33 -6.39
N ASP A 35 -9.02 -3.55 -5.85
CA ASP A 35 -9.38 -4.79 -6.53
C ASP A 35 -10.66 -5.42 -5.91
N ASP A 36 -11.10 -6.57 -6.42
CA ASP A 36 -12.33 -7.23 -5.95
C ASP A 36 -12.27 -7.61 -4.46
N LEU A 37 -11.07 -7.87 -3.94
CA LEU A 37 -10.89 -8.30 -2.55
C LEU A 37 -11.15 -7.16 -1.54
N TRP A 38 -11.07 -5.89 -1.97
CA TRP A 38 -11.55 -4.77 -1.15
C TRP A 38 -13.05 -4.89 -0.85
N PHE A 39 -13.81 -5.46 -1.77
CA PHE A 39 -15.26 -5.63 -1.63
C PHE A 39 -15.63 -6.98 -1.02
N ASP A 40 -14.92 -8.05 -1.38
CA ASP A 40 -15.19 -9.41 -0.90
C ASP A 40 -14.94 -9.53 0.61
N HIS A 41 -13.94 -8.80 1.13
CA HIS A 41 -13.59 -8.81 2.55
C HIS A 41 -14.14 -7.60 3.31
N ALA A 42 -14.95 -6.75 2.69
CA ALA A 42 -15.48 -5.55 3.34
C ALA A 42 -16.47 -5.91 4.45
N PRO A 43 -16.14 -5.72 5.74
CA PRO A 43 -17.07 -6.01 6.81
C PRO A 43 -18.28 -5.07 6.71
N ARG A 44 -19.46 -5.63 6.90
CA ARG A 44 -20.70 -4.87 7.07
C ARG A 44 -20.84 -4.46 8.53
N THR A 45 -21.01 -3.17 8.77
CA THR A 45 -21.20 -2.64 10.12
C THR A 45 -22.20 -1.50 10.13
N ASN A 46 -22.77 -1.24 11.30
CA ASN A 46 -23.66 -0.11 11.52
C ASN A 46 -22.81 1.09 11.98
N VAL A 47 -22.79 2.13 11.16
CA VAL A 47 -22.17 3.42 11.50
C VAL A 47 -23.30 4.46 11.52
N LEU A 48 -23.55 5.05 12.69
CA LEU A 48 -24.56 6.09 12.89
C LEU A 48 -25.97 5.71 12.38
N GLY A 49 -26.37 4.44 12.55
CA GLY A 49 -27.66 3.92 12.11
C GLY A 49 -27.69 3.41 10.67
N LEU A 50 -26.59 3.55 9.92
CA LEU A 50 -26.49 3.13 8.52
C LEU A 50 -25.63 1.88 8.39
N ILE A 51 -26.16 0.86 7.69
CA ILE A 51 -25.40 -0.34 7.35
C ILE A 51 -24.48 -0.01 6.17
N VAL A 52 -23.19 0.09 6.47
CA VAL A 52 -22.13 0.42 5.50
C VAL A 52 -21.14 -0.73 5.38
N ARG A 53 -20.39 -0.75 4.27
CA ARG A 53 -19.23 -1.61 4.08
C ARG A 53 -17.97 -0.79 4.35
N LEU A 54 -17.15 -1.25 5.28
CA LEU A 54 -15.87 -0.61 5.58
C LEU A 54 -14.74 -1.23 4.77
N CYS A 55 -13.67 -0.47 4.62
CA CYS A 55 -12.41 -0.98 4.08
C CYS A 55 -11.89 -2.13 4.99
N PRO A 56 -11.48 -3.28 4.43
CA PRO A 56 -10.87 -4.34 5.23
C PRO A 56 -9.57 -3.85 5.86
N VAL A 57 -9.28 -4.30 7.08
CA VAL A 57 -8.16 -3.77 7.87
C VAL A 57 -6.81 -4.07 7.21
N GLU A 58 -6.69 -5.23 6.56
CA GLU A 58 -5.50 -5.61 5.79
C GLU A 58 -5.21 -4.59 4.67
N GLU A 59 -6.25 -4.05 4.02
CA GLU A 59 -6.07 -3.08 2.93
C GLU A 59 -5.80 -1.67 3.46
N MET A 60 -6.34 -1.33 4.64
CA MET A 60 -5.96 -0.12 5.37
C MET A 60 -4.49 -0.18 5.80
N LEU A 61 -4.04 -1.29 6.38
CA LEU A 61 -2.64 -1.50 6.78
C LEU A 61 -1.72 -1.41 5.57
N TRP A 62 -2.05 -2.14 4.51
CA TRP A 62 -1.26 -2.18 3.28
C TRP A 62 -1.13 -0.80 2.64
N SER A 63 -2.24 -0.09 2.41
CA SER A 63 -2.19 1.24 1.80
C SER A 63 -1.45 2.30 2.63
N LYS A 64 -1.61 2.26 3.96
CA LYS A 64 -1.02 3.25 4.87
C LYS A 64 0.48 3.02 5.11
N ALA A 65 0.95 1.78 5.05
CA ALA A 65 2.36 1.46 5.30
C ALA A 65 3.34 2.13 4.32
N PHE A 66 2.86 2.50 3.13
CA PHE A 66 3.66 3.19 2.11
C PHE A 66 3.56 4.71 2.17
N ILE A 67 2.82 5.30 3.12
CA ILE A 67 2.73 6.76 3.24
C ILE A 67 3.80 7.24 4.21
N GLN A 68 4.93 7.70 3.65
CA GLN A 68 6.07 8.25 4.39
C GLN A 68 6.55 9.55 3.73
N GLU A 69 5.61 10.46 3.47
CA GLU A 69 5.91 11.81 3.02
C GLU A 69 6.51 12.63 4.17
N ARG A 70 7.16 13.75 3.84
CA ARG A 70 7.83 14.61 4.82
C ARG A 70 6.84 15.21 5.82
N GLU A 71 5.69 15.62 5.30
CA GLU A 71 4.59 16.27 6.01
C GLU A 71 3.55 15.27 6.54
N ARG A 72 3.59 14.03 6.07
CA ARG A 72 2.61 13.01 6.42
C ARG A 72 3.22 11.61 6.41
N CYS A 73 3.24 10.99 7.57
CA CYS A 73 3.59 9.59 7.75
C CYS A 73 2.46 8.86 8.49
N ASP A 74 1.88 7.84 7.85
CA ASP A 74 0.76 7.07 8.43
C ASP A 74 1.26 5.86 9.26
N ALA A 75 2.55 5.81 9.63
CA ALA A 75 3.11 4.69 10.40
C ALA A 75 2.36 4.49 11.74
N ALA A 76 2.05 5.57 12.46
CA ALA A 76 1.31 5.47 13.72
C ALA A 76 -0.08 4.83 13.54
N ASP A 77 -0.79 5.15 12.44
CA ASP A 77 -2.07 4.52 12.11
C ASP A 77 -1.91 3.01 11.90
N VAL A 78 -0.87 2.59 11.18
CA VAL A 78 -0.56 1.17 10.97
C VAL A 78 -0.32 0.47 12.30
N LEU A 79 0.48 1.07 13.20
CA LEU A 79 0.79 0.48 14.50
C LEU A 79 -0.45 0.38 15.40
N HIS A 80 -1.32 1.39 15.38
CA HIS A 80 -2.60 1.36 16.10
C HIS A 80 -3.53 0.27 15.58
N LEU A 81 -3.64 0.11 14.25
CA LEU A 81 -4.42 -0.97 13.65
C LEU A 81 -3.87 -2.34 14.07
N LEU A 82 -2.55 -2.55 14.01
CA LEU A 82 -1.91 -3.79 14.47
C LEU A 82 -2.18 -4.06 15.97
N ARG A 83 -2.19 -3.01 16.79
CA ARG A 83 -2.49 -3.11 18.23
C ARG A 83 -3.92 -3.62 18.46
N GLU A 84 -4.89 -3.11 17.72
CA GLU A 84 -6.30 -3.47 17.94
C GLU A 84 -6.72 -4.75 17.22
N THR A 85 -6.19 -5.01 16.03
CA THR A 85 -6.71 -6.06 15.15
C THR A 85 -5.72 -7.18 14.88
N GLY A 86 -4.46 -7.09 15.34
CA GLY A 86 -3.42 -8.08 15.04
C GLY A 86 -3.85 -9.56 15.18
N PRO A 87 -4.51 -9.97 16.29
CA PRO A 87 -4.98 -11.34 16.46
C PRO A 87 -6.09 -11.79 15.48
N SER A 88 -6.84 -10.85 14.88
CA SER A 88 -7.94 -11.14 13.97
C SER A 88 -7.59 -10.92 12.49
N LEU A 89 -6.38 -10.47 12.18
CA LEU A 89 -5.92 -10.27 10.81
C LEU A 89 -5.75 -11.60 10.06
N ASP A 90 -6.11 -11.58 8.79
CA ASP A 90 -5.69 -12.60 7.83
C ASP A 90 -4.23 -12.34 7.41
N TRP A 91 -3.30 -12.83 8.22
CA TRP A 91 -1.86 -12.66 8.00
C TRP A 91 -1.33 -13.23 6.68
N PRO A 92 -1.76 -14.42 6.20
CA PRO A 92 -1.43 -14.88 4.86
C PRO A 92 -1.87 -13.89 3.76
N ARG A 93 -3.09 -13.35 3.84
CA ARG A 93 -3.57 -12.34 2.89
C ARG A 93 -2.78 -11.04 2.97
N LEU A 94 -2.47 -10.58 4.18
CA LEU A 94 -1.65 -9.39 4.37
C LEU A 94 -0.25 -9.56 3.76
N LEU A 95 0.40 -10.70 3.98
CA LEU A 95 1.70 -11.00 3.36
C LEU A 95 1.60 -11.04 1.83
N MET A 96 0.52 -11.61 1.28
CA MET A 96 0.25 -11.60 -0.15
C MET A 96 0.10 -10.17 -0.70
N ARG A 97 -0.57 -9.26 0.04
CA ARG A 97 -0.71 -7.85 -0.37
C ARG A 97 0.61 -7.11 -0.47
N PHE A 98 1.47 -7.30 0.52
CA PHE A 98 2.79 -6.69 0.48
C PHE A 98 3.69 -7.30 -0.60
N GLY A 99 3.52 -8.59 -0.91
CA GLY A 99 4.22 -9.25 -2.02
C GLY A 99 5.73 -9.02 -1.97
N ASP A 100 6.30 -8.49 -3.06
CA ASP A 100 7.73 -8.15 -3.16
C ASP A 100 8.16 -7.01 -2.24
N TYR A 101 7.21 -6.19 -1.78
CA TYR A 101 7.42 -5.07 -0.86
C TYR A 101 7.33 -5.48 0.62
N TRP A 102 7.46 -6.77 0.94
CA TRP A 102 7.43 -7.32 2.30
C TRP A 102 8.41 -6.62 3.28
N ARG A 103 9.47 -5.99 2.78
CA ARG A 103 10.41 -5.18 3.59
C ARG A 103 9.72 -4.02 4.29
N VAL A 104 8.72 -3.41 3.66
CA VAL A 104 7.91 -2.34 4.24
C VAL A 104 7.06 -2.88 5.40
N LEU A 105 6.45 -4.06 5.24
CA LEU A 105 5.72 -4.69 6.34
C LEU A 105 6.67 -5.00 7.51
N LEU A 106 7.83 -5.62 7.24
CA LEU A 106 8.80 -5.94 8.28
C LEU A 106 9.25 -4.70 9.07
N SER A 107 9.48 -3.56 8.41
CA SER A 107 9.86 -2.32 9.11
C SER A 107 8.75 -1.84 10.07
N GLN A 108 7.48 -1.94 9.65
CA GLN A 108 6.35 -1.59 10.52
C GLN A 108 6.24 -2.55 11.71
N LEU A 109 6.46 -3.86 11.52
CA LEU A 109 6.41 -4.84 12.61
C LEU A 109 7.56 -4.66 13.63
N ILE A 110 8.75 -4.26 13.16
CA ILE A 110 9.87 -3.91 14.04
C ILE A 110 9.51 -2.69 14.89
N LEU A 111 8.97 -1.63 14.27
CA LEU A 111 8.52 -0.44 14.98
C LEU A 111 7.37 -0.76 15.95
N PHE A 112 6.43 -1.62 15.56
CA PHE A 112 5.36 -2.10 16.42
C PHE A 112 5.90 -2.71 17.72
N GLY A 113 6.88 -3.62 17.61
CA GLY A 113 7.48 -4.27 18.78
C GLY A 113 8.29 -3.33 19.68
N PHE A 114 8.73 -2.19 19.16
CA PHE A 114 9.35 -1.11 19.93
C PHE A 114 8.31 -0.25 20.65
N VAL A 115 7.25 0.17 19.94
CA VAL A 115 6.19 1.05 20.48
C VAL A 115 5.30 0.32 21.48
N TYR A 116 4.98 -0.96 21.25
CA TYR A 116 4.11 -1.77 22.11
C TYR A 116 4.79 -3.08 22.53
N PRO A 117 5.78 -3.04 23.44
CA PRO A 117 6.49 -4.24 23.86
C PRO A 117 5.58 -5.29 24.52
N ASP A 118 4.50 -4.87 25.18
CA ASP A 118 3.51 -5.72 25.84
C ASP A 118 2.45 -6.33 24.89
N LYS A 119 2.44 -5.90 23.62
CA LYS A 119 1.50 -6.36 22.58
C LYS A 119 2.18 -7.11 21.44
N ARG A 120 3.46 -7.47 21.56
CA ARG A 120 4.20 -8.19 20.52
C ARG A 120 3.49 -9.48 20.06
N GLN A 121 2.79 -10.15 20.97
CA GLN A 121 1.99 -11.35 20.71
C GLN A 121 0.83 -11.13 19.74
N ASN A 122 0.43 -9.88 19.47
CA ASN A 122 -0.57 -9.56 18.45
C ASN A 122 -0.07 -9.87 17.04
N VAL A 123 1.25 -9.96 16.85
CA VAL A 123 1.88 -10.43 15.62
C VAL A 123 2.25 -11.91 15.82
N PRO A 124 1.75 -12.83 14.98
CA PRO A 124 2.12 -14.23 15.08
C PRO A 124 3.63 -14.43 14.90
N ALA A 125 4.23 -15.27 15.74
CA ALA A 125 5.68 -15.53 15.72
C ALA A 125 6.17 -15.97 14.33
N TRP A 126 5.42 -16.83 13.65
CA TRP A 126 5.77 -17.32 12.32
C TRP A 126 5.88 -16.22 11.26
N VAL A 127 5.13 -15.11 11.39
CA VAL A 127 5.21 -13.98 10.44
C VAL A 127 6.55 -13.27 10.59
N MET A 128 6.95 -13.00 11.83
CA MET A 128 8.24 -12.39 12.14
C MET A 128 9.39 -13.30 11.71
N GLU A 129 9.32 -14.59 12.05
CA GLU A 129 10.31 -15.59 11.68
C GLU A 129 10.47 -15.67 10.16
N GLU A 130 9.38 -15.73 9.40
CA GLU A 130 9.41 -15.80 7.94
C GLU A 130 10.03 -14.54 7.31
N LEU A 131 9.63 -13.34 7.76
CA LEU A 131 10.16 -12.09 7.20
C LEU A 131 11.64 -11.90 7.55
N VAL A 132 12.06 -12.24 8.77
CA VAL A 132 13.47 -12.20 9.18
C VAL A 132 14.28 -13.25 8.41
N ARG A 133 13.74 -14.44 8.19
CA ARG A 133 14.36 -15.48 7.35
C ARG A 133 14.55 -15.00 5.92
N ARG A 134 13.53 -14.38 5.30
CA ARG A 134 13.65 -13.77 3.96
C ARG A 134 14.77 -12.73 3.92
N LEU A 135 14.87 -11.90 4.96
CA LEU A 135 15.91 -10.89 5.06
C LEU A 135 17.32 -11.49 5.18
N SER A 136 17.49 -12.54 6.00
CA SER A 136 18.81 -13.15 6.26
C SER A 136 19.39 -13.88 5.05
N VAL A 137 18.52 -14.47 4.22
CA VAL A 137 18.94 -15.15 2.98
C VAL A 137 19.00 -14.21 1.78
N SER A 138 18.40 -13.01 1.87
CA SER A 138 18.44 -12.02 0.80
C SER A 138 19.88 -11.62 0.49
N ARG A 139 20.21 -11.56 -0.80
CA ARG A 139 21.50 -11.06 -1.28
C ARG A 139 21.30 -9.70 -1.96
N PRO A 140 22.30 -8.81 -1.92
CA PRO A 140 22.25 -7.58 -2.71
C PRO A 140 22.06 -7.90 -4.19
N ASN A 141 21.06 -7.29 -4.82
CA ASN A 141 20.92 -7.34 -6.26
C ASN A 141 21.69 -6.17 -6.87
N LEU A 142 22.96 -6.38 -7.20
CA LEU A 142 23.85 -5.35 -7.73
C LEU A 142 23.45 -4.84 -9.13
N GLN A 143 22.50 -5.52 -9.79
CA GLN A 143 21.97 -5.13 -11.10
C GLN A 143 20.65 -4.35 -11.00
N ASN A 144 20.09 -4.19 -9.80
CA ASN A 144 18.85 -3.45 -9.59
C ASN A 144 19.15 -1.96 -9.33
N ASP A 145 18.92 -1.13 -10.33
CA ASP A 145 19.04 0.33 -10.30
C ASP A 145 17.69 1.02 -10.05
N VAL A 146 16.71 0.32 -9.46
CA VAL A 146 15.38 0.88 -9.15
C VAL A 146 15.36 1.53 -7.76
N CYS A 147 14.90 2.78 -7.69
CA CYS A 147 14.61 3.48 -6.45
C CYS A 147 13.14 3.29 -6.06
N TYR A 148 12.88 2.30 -5.20
CA TYR A 148 11.56 2.08 -4.60
C TYR A 148 11.17 3.14 -3.55
N GLY A 149 12.06 4.09 -3.23
CA GLY A 149 11.73 5.21 -2.34
C GLY A 149 10.55 6.05 -2.87
N THR A 150 10.41 6.13 -4.19
CA THR A 150 9.27 6.76 -4.89
C THR A 150 7.90 6.14 -4.55
N LEU A 151 7.87 4.90 -4.05
CA LEU A 151 6.65 4.26 -3.52
C LEU A 151 6.30 4.75 -2.11
N LEU A 152 7.30 5.22 -1.35
CA LEU A 152 7.15 5.69 0.03
C LEU A 152 6.92 7.19 0.11
N SER A 153 7.59 7.95 -0.76
CA SER A 153 7.43 9.39 -0.90
C SER A 153 7.62 9.81 -2.35
N ARG A 154 6.66 10.56 -2.86
CA ARG A 154 6.67 11.01 -4.26
C ARG A 154 7.72 12.08 -4.55
N GLU A 155 8.05 12.91 -3.56
CA GLU A 155 8.90 14.09 -3.73
C GLU A 155 10.32 13.85 -3.22
N GLN A 156 10.47 13.17 -2.08
CA GLN A 156 11.75 13.08 -1.37
C GLN A 156 12.81 12.29 -2.15
N TYR A 157 12.40 11.44 -3.08
CA TYR A 157 13.29 10.62 -3.91
C TYR A 157 13.43 11.13 -5.35
N LEU A 158 12.88 12.30 -5.71
CA LEU A 158 13.05 12.87 -7.06
C LEU A 158 14.52 13.18 -7.35
N HIS A 159 15.31 13.56 -6.34
CA HIS A 159 16.74 13.74 -6.50
C HIS A 159 17.43 12.45 -6.97
N ASP A 160 17.06 11.30 -6.41
CA ASP A 160 17.60 9.99 -6.76
C ASP A 160 17.30 9.63 -8.22
N ILE A 161 16.11 9.98 -8.70
CA ILE A 161 15.71 9.76 -10.10
C ILE A 161 16.43 10.75 -11.02
N ASP A 162 16.34 12.05 -10.74
CA ASP A 162 16.78 13.10 -11.66
C ASP A 162 18.30 13.29 -11.70
N ARG A 163 18.97 13.15 -10.55
CA ARG A 163 20.40 13.41 -10.40
C ARG A 163 21.21 12.12 -10.33
N LEU A 164 20.78 11.15 -9.53
CA LEU A 164 21.49 9.89 -9.36
C LEU A 164 21.14 8.84 -10.42
N LYS A 165 20.14 9.12 -11.28
CA LYS A 165 19.73 8.31 -12.45
C LYS A 165 19.23 6.91 -12.08
N TYR A 166 18.67 6.74 -10.89
CA TYR A 166 17.89 5.53 -10.56
C TYR A 166 16.60 5.49 -11.39
N ARG A 167 16.11 4.28 -11.64
CA ARG A 167 14.78 4.07 -12.23
C ARG A 167 13.69 4.32 -11.19
N ASP A 168 12.57 4.87 -11.63
CA ASP A 168 11.43 5.11 -10.75
C ASP A 168 10.75 3.79 -10.39
N GLY A 169 10.65 3.48 -9.10
CA GLY A 169 10.01 2.27 -8.60
C GLY A 169 8.50 2.18 -8.87
N ARG A 170 7.87 3.28 -9.30
CA ARG A 170 6.47 3.32 -9.73
C ARG A 170 6.29 2.89 -11.20
N GLU A 171 7.33 3.01 -12.03
CA GLU A 171 7.25 2.82 -13.48
C GLU A 171 7.23 1.32 -13.87
N GLU A 172 6.38 0.96 -14.83
CA GLU A 172 6.39 -0.38 -15.45
C GLU A 172 7.76 -0.70 -16.08
N PRO A 173 8.26 -1.95 -15.98
CA PRO A 173 7.61 -3.15 -15.46
C PRO A 173 7.78 -3.39 -13.95
N TYR A 174 8.47 -2.49 -13.23
CA TYR A 174 8.82 -2.68 -11.81
C TYR A 174 7.73 -2.20 -10.85
N GLY A 175 6.96 -1.22 -11.29
CA GLY A 175 5.81 -0.67 -10.58
C GLY A 175 4.54 -0.68 -11.43
N PRO A 176 3.43 -0.22 -10.86
CA PRO A 176 2.10 -0.36 -11.45
C PRO A 176 1.68 0.81 -12.36
N MET A 177 2.58 1.78 -12.63
CA MET A 177 2.24 3.01 -13.34
C MET A 177 2.97 3.12 -14.69
N THR A 178 2.27 3.65 -15.68
CA THR A 178 2.90 4.11 -16.92
C THR A 178 3.64 5.43 -16.69
N LYS A 179 4.59 5.73 -17.56
CA LYS A 179 5.36 6.98 -17.51
C LYS A 179 4.48 8.23 -17.56
N GLU A 180 3.44 8.23 -18.40
CA GLU A 180 2.52 9.35 -18.53
C GLU A 180 1.75 9.61 -17.23
N HIS A 181 1.35 8.55 -16.51
CA HIS A 181 0.72 8.71 -15.22
C HIS A 181 1.69 9.32 -14.21
N ILE A 182 2.94 8.86 -14.16
CA ILE A 182 3.96 9.41 -13.26
C ILE A 182 4.17 10.90 -13.53
N ASP A 183 4.31 11.30 -14.79
CA ASP A 183 4.50 12.72 -15.15
C ASP A 183 3.36 13.63 -14.69
N ILE A 184 2.11 13.15 -14.79
CA ILE A 184 0.93 13.90 -14.30
C ILE A 184 1.01 14.10 -12.78
N TRP A 185 1.35 13.04 -12.05
CA TRP A 185 1.43 13.09 -10.58
C TRP A 185 2.62 13.91 -10.08
N THR A 186 3.77 13.82 -10.75
CA THR A 186 4.96 14.61 -10.41
C THR A 186 4.73 16.10 -10.67
N LYS A 187 4.11 16.48 -11.81
CA LYS A 187 3.76 17.89 -12.11
C LYS A 187 2.77 18.51 -11.12
N ALA A 188 1.99 17.69 -10.40
CA ALA A 188 1.08 18.17 -9.37
C ALA A 188 1.82 18.63 -8.09
N ILE A 189 3.04 18.13 -7.86
CA ILE A 189 3.89 18.51 -6.70
C ILE A 189 4.32 19.96 -6.83
N ASP A 190 4.86 20.36 -7.99
CA ASP A 190 5.32 21.73 -8.26
C ASP A 190 4.21 22.78 -8.07
N ARG A 191 2.95 22.41 -8.30
CA ARG A 191 1.80 23.29 -8.10
C ARG A 191 1.42 23.47 -6.63
N SER A 192 1.76 22.51 -5.76
CA SER A 192 1.49 22.58 -4.31
C SER A 192 2.61 23.22 -3.50
N SER A 193 3.84 23.25 -4.03
CA SER A 193 4.99 23.94 -3.41
C SER A 193 5.09 25.42 -3.81
N SER A 194 4.29 25.87 -4.77
CA SER A 194 4.23 27.26 -5.27
C SER A 194 3.08 28.08 -4.68
N SER A 195 2.39 27.57 -3.65
CA SER A 195 1.21 28.19 -3.01
C SER A 195 1.39 28.41 -1.53
#